data_AF-A0A9E5C4G7-F1
#
_entry.id   AF-A0A9E5C4G7-F1
#
_cell.length_a   1.000
_cell.length_b   1.000
_cell.length_c   1.000
_cell.angle_alpha   90.00
_cell.angle_beta   90.00
_cell.angle_gamma   90.00
#
_symmetry.space_group_name_H-M   'P 1'
#
loop_
_entity.id
_entity.type
_entity.pdbx_description
1 polymer ?
#
loop_
_entity_poly.entity_id
_entity_poly.type
_entity_poly.pdbx_seq_one_letter_code
_entity_poly.pdbx_strand_id
1 'polypeptide(L)'
;MARQLLEFIEAHLRAASNVAIYANMRGESPRAIAERMFEQSVIGGLEGPTISPVVTSKGDDWYAAHIIVRRDQLVQAIAELRAIGGSGVVVTPVTYIFEEEPAASRAMLEALKD
;
A
#
# COMPACT_ATOMS: atom_id res chain seq x y z
N MET A 1 -17.92 -22.37 -5.07
CA MET A 1 -16.58 -22.74 -5.58
C MET A 1 -16.13 -21.80 -6.70
N ALA A 2 -16.87 -21.65 -7.80
CA ALA A 2 -16.47 -20.75 -8.90
C ALA A 2 -16.23 -19.29 -8.46
N ARG A 3 -17.16 -18.68 -7.70
CA ARG A 3 -17.01 -17.32 -7.15
C ARG A 3 -15.74 -17.16 -6.31
N GLN A 4 -15.47 -18.09 -5.42
CA GLN A 4 -14.29 -18.07 -4.56
C GLN A 4 -12.99 -18.20 -5.37
N LEU A 5 -12.94 -19.08 -6.38
CA LEU A 5 -11.79 -19.20 -7.26
C LEU A 5 -11.53 -17.89 -8.02
N LEU A 6 -12.59 -17.28 -8.56
CA LEU A 6 -12.49 -16.02 -9.27
C LEU A 6 -11.96 -14.89 -8.38
N GLU A 7 -12.49 -14.77 -7.16
CA GLU A 7 -12.06 -13.77 -6.19
C GLU A 7 -10.56 -13.91 -5.85
N PHE A 8 -10.08 -15.14 -5.64
CA PHE A 8 -8.67 -15.41 -5.38
C PHE A 8 -7.77 -15.12 -6.61
N ILE A 9 -8.23 -15.44 -7.82
CA ILE A 9 -7.49 -15.15 -9.05
C ILE A 9 -7.34 -13.64 -9.23
N GLU A 10 -8.43 -12.87 -9.07
CA GLU A 10 -8.39 -11.41 -9.20
C GLU A 10 -7.53 -10.77 -8.11
N ALA A 11 -7.67 -11.22 -6.86
CA ALA A 11 -6.84 -10.73 -5.77
C ALA A 11 -5.35 -11.02 -5.99
N HIS A 12 -5.01 -12.17 -6.58
CA HIS A 12 -3.65 -12.54 -6.92
C HIS A 12 -3.09 -11.68 -8.06
N LEU A 13 -3.86 -11.48 -9.13
CA LEU A 13 -3.46 -10.66 -10.28
C LEU A 13 -3.22 -9.19 -9.85
N ARG A 14 -4.09 -8.65 -8.99
CA ARG A 14 -3.90 -7.32 -8.39
C ARG A 14 -2.61 -7.26 -7.57
N ALA A 15 -2.39 -8.25 -6.70
CA ALA A 15 -1.18 -8.32 -5.86
C ALA A 15 0.11 -8.47 -6.69
N ALA A 16 0.07 -9.21 -7.80
CA ALA A 16 1.23 -9.42 -8.66
C ALA A 16 1.83 -8.12 -9.19
N SER A 17 1.01 -7.08 -9.35
CA SER A 17 1.45 -5.75 -9.83
C SER A 17 1.87 -4.79 -8.70
N ASN A 18 1.80 -5.22 -7.45
CA ASN A 18 2.01 -4.36 -6.28
C ASN A 18 3.05 -4.93 -5.30
N VAL A 19 3.57 -4.06 -4.43
CA VAL A 19 4.43 -4.40 -3.29
C VAL A 19 3.99 -3.60 -2.07
N ALA A 20 4.21 -4.17 -0.90
CA ALA A 20 4.10 -3.43 0.35
C ALA A 20 5.45 -2.78 0.67
N ILE A 21 5.40 -1.54 1.14
CA ILE A 21 6.56 -0.79 1.61
C ILE A 21 6.35 -0.43 3.08
N TYR A 22 7.38 -0.67 3.88
CA TYR A 22 7.51 -0.22 5.25
C TYR A 22 8.68 0.75 5.33
N ALA A 23 8.48 1.96 5.83
CA ALA A 23 9.52 2.97 5.92
C ALA A 23 9.51 3.67 7.28
N ASN A 24 10.69 3.95 7.82
CA ASN A 24 10.83 4.80 9.00
C ASN A 24 10.81 6.26 8.58
N MET A 25 9.88 7.02 9.14
CA MET A 25 9.62 8.42 8.85
C MET A 25 9.93 9.26 10.08
N ARG A 26 10.73 10.29 9.91
CA ARG A 26 10.89 11.35 10.92
C ARG A 26 9.82 12.42 10.68
N GLY A 27 9.13 12.86 11.73
CA GLY A 27 8.14 13.92 11.65
C GLY A 27 7.50 14.23 12.99
N GLU A 28 6.80 15.35 13.09
CA GLU A 28 6.22 15.83 14.35
C GLU A 28 4.96 15.05 14.76
N SER A 29 4.22 14.52 13.79
CA SER A 29 2.99 13.75 14.02
C SER A 29 2.66 12.84 12.84
N PRO A 30 1.79 11.82 13.03
CA PRO A 30 1.29 11.01 11.92
C PRO A 30 0.64 11.85 10.81
N ARG A 31 -0.09 12.90 11.19
CA ARG A 31 -0.78 13.78 10.24
C ARG A 31 0.19 14.59 9.40
N ALA A 32 1.22 15.19 10.00
CA ALA A 32 2.24 15.94 9.28
C ALA A 32 3.07 15.05 8.31
N ILE A 33 3.23 13.76 8.64
CA ILE A 33 3.84 12.79 7.72
C ILE A 33 2.88 12.47 6.57
N ALA A 34 1.61 12.19 6.85
CA ALA A 34 0.60 11.90 5.83
C ALA A 34 0.46 13.07 4.84
N GLU A 35 0.39 14.31 5.31
CA GLU A 35 0.29 15.52 4.47
C GLU A 35 1.46 15.61 3.49
N ARG A 36 2.70 15.40 3.94
CA ARG A 36 3.88 15.34 3.05
C ARG A 36 3.84 14.17 2.07
N MET A 37 3.26 13.03 2.45
CA MET A 37 3.10 11.87 1.56
C MET A 37 2.04 12.14 0.48
N PHE A 38 0.97 12.88 0.80
CA PHE A 38 -0.08 13.24 -0.16
C PHE A 38 0.37 14.27 -1.20
N GLU A 39 1.41 15.05 -0.90
CA GLU A 39 2.05 15.97 -1.87
C GLU A 39 2.92 15.24 -2.90
N GLN A 40 3.26 13.97 -2.64
CA GLN A 40 4.05 13.14 -3.55
C GLN A 40 3.14 12.37 -4.51
N SER A 41 3.70 11.90 -5.63
CA SER A 41 2.88 11.37 -6.71
C SER A 41 2.54 9.88 -6.59
N VAL A 42 3.37 9.06 -5.93
CA VAL A 42 3.16 7.60 -5.86
C VAL A 42 3.09 7.02 -4.45
N ILE A 43 3.40 7.80 -3.42
CA ILE A 43 3.43 7.31 -2.03
C ILE A 43 2.21 7.70 -1.18
N GLY A 44 1.13 8.19 -1.80
CA GLY A 44 -0.13 8.47 -1.11
C GLY A 44 -0.83 7.22 -0.53
N GLY A 45 -0.49 6.02 -1.02
CA GLY A 45 -1.17 4.77 -0.66
C GLY A 45 -2.52 4.59 -1.39
N LEU A 46 -3.21 3.48 -1.11
CA LEU A 46 -4.52 3.20 -1.74
C LEU A 46 -5.62 4.11 -1.17
N GLU A 47 -5.80 4.10 0.14
CA GLU A 47 -6.70 5.00 0.90
C GLU A 47 -5.91 6.07 1.68
N GLY A 48 -4.62 5.84 1.84
CA GLY A 48 -3.73 6.61 2.71
C GLY A 48 -2.62 5.75 3.30
N PRO A 49 -1.54 6.35 3.82
CA PRO A 49 -0.52 5.62 4.55
C PRO A 49 -1.01 5.23 5.95
N THR A 50 -0.74 3.99 6.35
CA THR A 50 -0.81 3.63 7.77
C THR A 50 0.43 4.18 8.45
N ILE A 51 0.27 4.99 9.51
CA ILE A 51 1.39 5.61 10.22
C ILE A 51 1.28 5.28 11.71
N SER A 52 2.31 4.66 12.27
CA SER A 52 2.35 4.22 13.68
C SER A 52 3.60 4.72 14.38
N PRO A 53 3.52 5.13 15.66
CA PRO A 53 4.69 5.62 16.39
C PRO A 53 5.72 4.50 16.60
N VAL A 54 7.00 4.86 16.52
CA VAL A 54 8.13 3.97 16.81
C VAL A 54 8.71 4.38 18.16
N VAL A 55 8.76 3.43 19.10
CA VAL A 55 9.35 3.67 20.43
C VAL A 55 10.87 3.73 20.29
N THR A 56 11.46 4.89 20.58
CA THR A 56 12.90 5.10 20.52
C THR A 56 13.49 5.37 21.90
N SER A 57 14.74 4.97 22.13
CA SER A 57 15.43 5.19 23.40
C SER A 57 15.81 6.65 23.66
N LYS A 58 15.77 7.51 22.63
CA LYS A 58 16.16 8.92 22.69
C LYS A 58 14.98 9.89 22.74
N GLY A 59 13.74 9.38 22.68
CA GLY A 59 12.54 10.22 22.60
C GLY A 59 12.41 10.98 21.29
N ASP A 60 13.10 10.52 20.23
CA ASP A 60 12.94 11.09 18.88
C ASP A 60 11.59 10.68 18.30
N ASP A 61 10.92 11.61 17.61
CA ASP A 61 9.66 11.40 16.91
C ASP A 61 9.87 10.62 15.60
N TRP A 62 9.83 9.30 15.72
CA TRP A 62 9.87 8.35 14.61
C TRP A 62 8.54 7.64 14.44
N TYR A 63 8.22 7.35 13.19
CA TYR A 63 7.01 6.64 12.81
C TYR A 63 7.31 5.60 11.74
N ALA A 64 6.59 4.49 11.75
CA ALA A 64 6.57 3.53 10.67
C ALA A 64 5.42 3.87 9.73
N ALA A 65 5.72 4.11 8.47
CA ALA A 65 4.74 4.25 7.39
C ALA A 65 4.62 2.92 6.64
N HIS A 66 3.38 2.50 6.38
CA HIS A 66 3.06 1.32 5.58
C HIS A 66 2.12 1.71 4.43
N ILE A 67 2.55 1.41 3.20
CA ILE A 67 1.82 1.70 1.96
C ILE A 67 1.92 0.53 0.98
N ILE A 68 0.91 0.40 0.12
CA ILE A 68 0.98 -0.44 -1.08
C ILE A 68 1.29 0.46 -2.27
N VAL A 69 2.27 0.08 -3.09
CA VAL A 69 2.62 0.79 -4.31
C VAL A 69 2.72 -0.19 -5.49
N ARG A 70 2.53 0.34 -6.70
CA ARG A 70 2.76 -0.44 -7.91
C ARG A 70 4.23 -0.78 -8.08
N ARG A 71 4.52 -1.99 -8.55
CA ARG A 71 5.90 -2.48 -8.77
C ARG A 71 6.69 -1.63 -9.75
N ASP A 72 6.06 -1.14 -10.81
CA ASP A 72 6.68 -0.27 -11.81
C ASP A 72 6.98 1.14 -11.28
N GLN A 73 6.38 1.53 -10.16
CA GLN A 73 6.62 2.81 -9.48
C GLN A 73 7.58 2.68 -8.28
N LEU A 74 8.11 1.49 -7.99
CA LEU A 74 8.90 1.23 -6.78
C LEU A 74 10.13 2.16 -6.65
N VAL A 75 10.86 2.37 -7.74
CA VAL A 75 12.06 3.23 -7.72
C VAL A 75 11.69 4.67 -7.37
N GLN A 76 10.58 5.17 -7.94
CA GLN A 76 10.06 6.50 -7.66
C GLN A 76 9.55 6.60 -6.22
N ALA A 77 8.81 5.61 -5.73
CA ALA A 77 8.32 5.57 -4.35
C ALA A 77 9.46 5.65 -3.33
N ILE A 78 10.56 4.93 -3.57
CA ILE A 78 11.76 5.01 -2.73
C ILE A 78 12.39 6.41 -2.76
N ALA A 79 12.43 7.05 -3.92
CA ALA A 79 12.97 8.40 -4.07
C ALA A 79 12.10 9.44 -3.34
N GLU A 80 10.78 9.38 -3.52
CA GLU A 80 9.81 10.25 -2.84
C GLU A 80 9.88 10.09 -1.32
N LEU A 81 9.88 8.85 -0.82
CA LEU A 81 10.04 8.58 0.62
C LEU A 81 11.31 9.23 1.18
N ARG A 82 12.45 9.09 0.49
CA ARG A 82 13.72 9.71 0.93
C ARG A 82 13.63 11.23 0.92
N ALA A 83 13.00 11.82 -0.09
CA ALA A 83 12.85 13.27 -0.21
C ALA A 83 12.08 13.88 0.97
N ILE A 84 11.14 13.15 1.55
CA ILE A 84 10.34 13.60 2.71
C ILE A 84 10.87 13.08 4.06
N GLY A 85 12.12 12.60 4.12
CA GLY A 85 12.77 12.18 5.37
C GLY A 85 12.55 10.71 5.76
N GLY A 86 12.15 9.88 4.80
CA GLY A 86 12.03 8.44 4.95
C GLY A 86 13.38 7.73 4.88
N SER A 87 13.53 6.69 5.72
CA SER A 87 14.72 5.86 5.83
C SER A 87 14.33 4.42 6.19
N GLY A 88 15.29 3.48 6.14
CA GLY A 88 15.02 2.09 6.52
C GLY A 88 13.89 1.44 5.73
N VAL A 89 13.83 1.71 4.42
CA VAL A 89 12.76 1.24 3.53
C VAL A 89 12.89 -0.27 3.31
N VAL A 90 11.87 -1.02 3.72
CA VAL A 90 11.72 -2.47 3.51
C VAL A 90 10.60 -2.69 2.50
N VAL A 91 10.83 -3.57 1.54
CA VAL A 91 9.86 -3.88 0.48
C VAL A 91 9.55 -5.37 0.53
N THR A 92 8.27 -5.73 0.53
CA THR A 92 7.83 -7.12 0.54
C THR A 92 6.82 -7.39 -0.57
N PRO A 93 6.85 -8.59 -1.19
CA PRO A 93 5.81 -8.99 -2.12
C PRO A 93 4.49 -9.21 -1.38
N VAL A 94 3.38 -8.85 -2.02
CA VAL A 94 2.03 -9.19 -1.58
C VAL A 94 1.50 -10.36 -2.41
N THR A 95 0.81 -11.30 -1.78
CA THR A 95 0.29 -12.51 -2.44
C THR A 95 -1.14 -12.33 -2.94
N TYR A 96 -1.95 -11.58 -2.19
CA TYR A 96 -3.36 -11.27 -2.50
C TYR A 96 -3.68 -9.85 -2.04
N ILE A 97 -4.46 -9.11 -2.83
CA ILE A 97 -5.11 -7.87 -2.43
C ILE A 97 -6.60 -8.01 -2.74
N PHE A 98 -7.41 -8.18 -1.71
CA PHE A 98 -8.86 -8.19 -1.80
C PHE A 98 -9.40 -6.76 -1.68
N GLU A 99 -10.34 -6.40 -2.53
CA GLU A 99 -11.05 -5.11 -2.52
C GLU A 99 -12.56 -5.39 -2.54
N GLU A 100 -13.38 -4.34 -2.71
CA GLU A 100 -14.82 -4.50 -2.93
C GLU A 100 -15.14 -5.48 -4.06
N GLU A 101 -16.37 -6.01 -4.01
CA GLU A 101 -16.81 -7.16 -4.80
C GLU A 101 -16.40 -7.05 -6.28
N PRO A 102 -15.64 -8.03 -6.81
CA PRO A 102 -15.08 -7.88 -8.14
C PRO A 102 -16.15 -7.78 -9.23
N ALA A 103 -15.89 -6.91 -10.20
CA ALA A 103 -16.75 -6.77 -11.37
C ALA A 103 -16.91 -8.10 -12.13
N ALA A 104 -15.88 -8.95 -12.15
CA ALA A 104 -15.97 -10.26 -12.81
C ALA A 104 -16.93 -11.22 -12.08
N SER A 105 -17.05 -11.14 -10.74
CA SER A 105 -18.05 -11.91 -9.99
C SER A 105 -19.47 -11.57 -10.44
N ARG A 106 -19.76 -10.26 -10.59
CA ARG A 106 -21.04 -9.81 -11.14
C ARG A 106 -21.25 -10.28 -12.58
N ALA A 107 -20.25 -10.15 -13.45
CA ALA A 107 -20.34 -10.59 -14.85
C ALA A 107 -20.58 -12.10 -14.97
N MET A 108 -19.92 -12.91 -14.15
CA MET A 108 -20.14 -14.36 -14.10
C MET A 108 -21.58 -14.69 -13.69
N LEU A 109 -22.12 -14.01 -12.67
CA LEU A 109 -23.50 -14.23 -12.22
C LEU A 109 -24.53 -13.83 -13.28
N GLU A 110 -24.30 -12.74 -14.01
CA GLU A 110 -25.15 -12.37 -15.14
C GLU A 110 -25.12 -13.41 -16.25
N ALA A 111 -23.93 -13.93 -16.61
CA ALA A 111 -23.77 -14.94 -17.66
C ALA A 111 -24.38 -16.33 -17.33
N LEU A 112 -24.74 -16.58 -16.06
CA LEU A 112 -25.37 -17.82 -15.61
C LEU A 112 -26.90 -17.73 -15.49
N LYS A 113 -27.50 -16.56 -15.77
CA LYS A 113 -28.96 -16.35 -15.76
C LYS A 113 -29.66 -16.78 -17.06
N ASP A 114 -28.88 -17.11 -18.09
CA ASP A 114 -29.30 -17.69 -19.36
C ASP A 114 -29.03 -19.21 -19.39
#